data_AF-A0A8C6US25-F1
#
_entry.id   AF-A0A8C6US25-F1
#
_cell.length_a   1.000
_cell.length_b   1.000
_cell.length_c   1.000
_cell.angle_alpha   90.00
_cell.angle_beta   90.00
_cell.angle_gamma   90.00
#
_symmetry.space_group_name_H-M   'P 1'
#
loop_
_entity.id
_entity.type
_entity.pdbx_description
1 polymer ?
#
loop_
_entity_poly.entity_id
_entity_poly.type
_entity_poly.pdbx_seq_one_letter_code
_entity_poly.pdbx_strand_id
1 'polypeptide(L)'
;MCIYSTGFQQANVLLLPSALAKDFEAFCRNNTAPLPLLYVSKTGEASTVFVADLSVLFASGNLSLPPGGHMRPVPTEMLDTAVEVTHLNPLAHGAPVHIGDPALLGIQDLSRPEYGDAVDPQPGDVPVFWACGVTSMEAVLSTSKSGPGPPPDPLSFRLSQHPLLYSLASKRAVHKIRELEKIVAEDPGNRGISAIVLQDELLLSCLALSHASSVAITTGFPTHYMHNPPDETDGPPGAVAMANMLLSLGKQVTMVSDRRGLQLNQDLIDEAVTSGVLSAPVPLVTFEDNGPDSAVRFLCHDGDISKPRYDHLVAIERSGRAADGNYYNMRGINIKHLVDPIDDLFVAAKEIPGISTTGIGDGGNELGMGKMKERVKSLMPKGDLIACDVPADYAITCGVSNWGGYAVACGLFLLQNCPSHQRYLKKGLGLNGTAPPEESQRWTSGLPSVDKEESFLSTLVRFGVRSGKTGNLAMEVDGLTFHPTHSELIARLLKVTHST
;
A
#
# COMPACT_ATOMS: atom_id res chain seq x y z
N MET A 1 15.54 1.59 -32.53
CA MET A 1 15.08 1.06 -33.84
C MET A 1 15.44 2.07 -34.92
N CYS A 2 16.28 1.69 -35.89
CA CYS A 2 16.56 2.53 -37.04
C CYS A 2 15.35 2.51 -38.00
N ILE A 3 14.85 3.70 -38.34
CA ILE A 3 13.69 3.89 -39.23
C ILE A 3 14.18 3.65 -40.68
N TYR A 4 14.12 2.41 -41.15
CA TYR A 4 14.48 2.08 -42.55
C TYR A 4 13.27 2.17 -43.52
N SER A 5 12.03 2.25 -43.03
CA SER A 5 10.85 2.44 -43.87
C SER A 5 9.67 3.09 -43.13
N THR A 6 9.35 4.33 -43.47
CA THR A 6 8.18 5.04 -42.94
C THR A 6 6.88 4.39 -43.41
N GLY A 7 5.94 4.16 -42.49
CA GLY A 7 4.61 3.61 -42.79
C GLY A 7 4.50 2.08 -42.73
N PHE A 8 5.59 1.37 -42.45
CA PHE A 8 5.59 -0.09 -42.28
C PHE A 8 5.81 -0.47 -40.81
N GLN A 9 5.13 -1.52 -40.36
CA GLN A 9 5.34 -2.07 -39.02
C GLN A 9 6.63 -2.90 -39.01
N GLN A 10 7.60 -2.50 -38.20
CA GLN A 10 8.79 -3.31 -37.93
C GLN A 10 8.46 -4.39 -36.89
N ALA A 11 9.04 -5.57 -37.04
CA ALA A 11 8.79 -6.73 -36.19
C ALA A 11 10.10 -7.38 -35.74
N ASN A 12 10.11 -7.92 -34.53
CA ASN A 12 11.15 -8.84 -34.10
C ASN A 12 10.85 -10.24 -34.65
N VAL A 13 11.88 -11.01 -34.98
CA VAL A 13 11.75 -12.39 -35.48
C VAL A 13 12.49 -13.35 -34.55
N LEU A 14 11.85 -14.46 -34.21
CA LEU A 14 12.48 -15.56 -33.48
C LEU A 14 12.27 -16.87 -34.27
N LEU A 15 13.36 -17.61 -34.50
CA LEU A 15 13.36 -18.91 -35.18
C LEU A 15 13.73 -20.01 -34.20
N LEU A 16 12.84 -20.99 -34.05
CA LEU A 16 12.96 -22.08 -33.08
C LEU A 16 12.60 -23.44 -33.72
N PRO A 17 13.16 -24.55 -33.20
CA PRO A 17 12.75 -25.91 -33.54
C PRO A 17 11.24 -26.10 -33.41
N SER A 18 10.64 -26.87 -34.33
CA SER A 18 9.19 -27.12 -34.37
C SER A 18 8.63 -27.74 -33.08
N ALA A 19 9.46 -28.48 -32.34
CA ALA A 19 9.11 -29.05 -31.04
C ALA A 19 8.77 -27.99 -29.98
N LEU A 20 9.29 -26.77 -30.12
CA LEU A 20 9.16 -25.67 -29.16
C LEU A 20 8.20 -24.59 -29.65
N ALA A 21 7.83 -24.64 -30.94
CA ALA A 21 7.00 -23.62 -31.58
C ALA A 21 5.63 -23.43 -30.93
N LYS A 22 4.97 -24.53 -30.54
CA LYS A 22 3.66 -24.47 -29.86
C LYS A 22 3.76 -23.87 -28.45
N ASP A 23 4.81 -24.24 -27.73
CA ASP A 23 5.05 -23.74 -26.37
C ASP A 23 5.40 -22.25 -26.40
N PHE A 24 6.20 -21.81 -27.38
CA PHE A 24 6.51 -20.40 -27.58
C PHE A 24 5.33 -19.59 -28.10
N GLU A 25 4.53 -20.12 -29.01
CA GLU A 25 3.32 -19.46 -29.48
C GLU A 25 2.34 -19.26 -28.32
N ALA A 26 2.14 -20.28 -27.48
CA ALA A 26 1.38 -20.15 -26.25
C ALA A 26 2.00 -19.09 -25.32
N PHE A 27 3.32 -19.09 -25.15
CA PHE A 27 4.04 -18.10 -24.35
C PHE A 27 3.83 -16.66 -24.85
N CYS A 28 3.91 -16.40 -26.15
CA CYS A 28 3.63 -15.08 -26.73
C CYS A 28 2.17 -14.66 -26.53
N ARG A 29 1.22 -15.58 -26.78
CA ARG A 29 -0.21 -15.34 -26.54
C ARG A 29 -0.53 -15.05 -25.07
N ASN A 30 0.34 -15.51 -24.16
CA ASN A 30 0.20 -15.31 -22.72
C ASN A 30 0.91 -14.04 -22.21
N ASN A 31 1.75 -13.43 -23.06
CA ASN A 31 2.54 -12.26 -22.75
C ASN A 31 2.38 -11.22 -23.87
N THR A 32 1.14 -10.87 -24.21
CA THR A 32 0.82 -10.05 -25.39
C THR A 32 1.41 -8.64 -25.36
N ALA A 33 1.71 -8.10 -24.17
CA ALA A 33 2.34 -6.79 -24.02
C ALA A 33 3.83 -6.79 -24.43
N PRO A 34 4.72 -7.65 -23.90
CA PRO A 34 6.10 -7.76 -24.40
C PRO A 34 6.23 -8.53 -25.72
N LEU A 35 5.30 -9.44 -26.04
CA LEU A 35 5.39 -10.36 -27.19
C LEU A 35 4.13 -10.34 -28.05
N PRO A 36 3.78 -9.19 -28.67
CA PRO A 36 2.67 -9.13 -29.62
C PRO A 36 2.98 -10.00 -30.83
N LEU A 37 2.30 -11.15 -30.94
CA LEU A 37 2.50 -12.12 -32.00
C LEU A 37 1.85 -11.61 -33.29
N LEU A 38 2.66 -11.16 -34.24
CA LEU A 38 2.17 -10.65 -35.54
C LEU A 38 1.91 -11.77 -36.56
N TYR A 39 2.77 -12.80 -36.57
CA TYR A 39 2.67 -13.93 -37.51
C TYR A 39 3.42 -15.17 -36.98
N VAL A 40 2.94 -16.36 -37.35
CA VAL A 40 3.60 -17.65 -37.12
C VAL A 40 3.68 -18.39 -38.45
N SER A 41 4.89 -18.72 -38.91
CA SER A 41 5.08 -19.49 -40.15
C SER A 41 4.80 -20.98 -39.94
N LYS A 42 4.57 -21.70 -41.04
CA LYS A 42 4.59 -23.17 -41.02
C LYS A 42 6.02 -23.66 -40.81
N THR A 43 6.16 -24.83 -40.19
CA THR A 43 7.46 -25.50 -40.08
C THR A 43 8.09 -25.67 -41.47
N GLY A 44 9.31 -25.16 -41.66
CA GLY A 44 10.03 -25.21 -42.93
C GLY A 44 9.66 -24.10 -43.94
N GLU A 45 8.73 -23.22 -43.61
CA GLU A 45 8.37 -22.05 -44.43
C GLU A 45 9.32 -20.89 -44.11
N ALA A 46 10.23 -20.59 -45.05
CA ALA A 46 11.23 -19.52 -44.94
C ALA A 46 10.84 -18.23 -45.69
N SER A 47 9.69 -18.22 -46.37
CA SER A 47 9.22 -17.07 -47.16
C SER A 47 7.75 -16.81 -46.88
N THR A 48 7.42 -15.57 -46.49
CA THR A 48 6.05 -15.08 -46.29
C THR A 48 5.85 -13.78 -47.05
N VAL A 49 4.61 -13.50 -47.45
CA VAL A 49 4.21 -12.34 -48.29
C VAL A 49 4.32 -11.00 -47.53
N PHE A 50 4.58 -11.03 -46.22
CA PHE A 50 4.53 -9.85 -45.34
C PHE A 50 5.87 -9.36 -44.77
N VAL A 51 7.01 -9.97 -45.12
CA VAL A 51 8.29 -9.67 -44.47
C VAL A 51 9.38 -9.51 -45.53
N ALA A 52 9.81 -8.27 -45.79
CA ALA A 52 11.00 -7.96 -46.58
C ALA A 52 12.19 -7.76 -45.65
N ASP A 53 13.30 -8.42 -45.98
CA ASP A 53 14.61 -8.45 -45.31
C ASP A 53 14.66 -8.99 -43.87
N LEU A 54 15.26 -10.17 -43.72
CA LEU A 54 15.48 -10.87 -42.45
C LEU A 54 16.97 -10.92 -42.09
N SER A 55 17.31 -10.43 -40.91
CA SER A 55 18.52 -10.83 -40.18
C SER A 55 18.14 -11.95 -39.20
N VAL A 56 18.87 -13.08 -39.24
CA VAL A 56 18.47 -14.36 -38.64
C VAL A 56 19.32 -14.71 -37.42
N LEU A 57 18.69 -15.11 -36.31
CA LEU A 57 19.32 -15.80 -35.19
C LEU A 57 18.56 -17.08 -34.83
N PHE A 58 19.30 -18.15 -34.51
CA PHE A 58 18.80 -19.49 -34.17
C PHE A 58 18.86 -19.73 -32.67
N ALA A 59 17.83 -20.32 -32.06
CA ALA A 59 17.93 -20.83 -30.70
C ALA A 59 17.06 -22.08 -30.44
N SER A 60 17.48 -22.90 -29.48
CA SER A 60 16.86 -24.17 -29.07
C SER A 60 16.63 -24.21 -27.56
N GLY A 61 15.38 -24.19 -27.10
CA GLY A 61 14.98 -24.36 -25.69
C GLY A 61 13.53 -23.93 -25.37
N ASN A 62 12.99 -24.33 -24.20
CA ASN A 62 11.62 -24.03 -23.71
C ASN A 62 11.66 -22.99 -22.55
N LEU A 63 10.61 -22.15 -22.41
CA LEU A 63 10.75 -20.72 -22.02
C LEU A 63 10.32 -20.27 -20.59
N SER A 64 10.98 -19.23 -20.03
CA SER A 64 10.55 -18.33 -18.91
C SER A 64 11.48 -17.10 -18.71
N LEU A 65 11.21 -16.10 -17.82
CA LEU A 65 11.83 -14.75 -17.90
C LEU A 65 12.30 -14.01 -16.62
N PRO A 66 13.39 -13.20 -16.73
CA PRO A 66 13.63 -11.89 -16.07
C PRO A 66 13.31 -10.68 -17.01
N PRO A 67 13.21 -9.43 -16.50
CA PRO A 67 12.73 -8.27 -17.27
C PRO A 67 13.80 -7.58 -18.14
N GLY A 68 13.64 -7.63 -19.47
CA GLY A 68 14.32 -6.74 -20.41
C GLY A 68 13.35 -5.68 -20.95
N GLY A 69 13.51 -4.42 -20.53
CA GLY A 69 12.66 -3.30 -20.94
C GLY A 69 13.30 -2.38 -22.00
N HIS A 70 12.49 -1.68 -22.78
CA HIS A 70 12.93 -0.55 -23.60
C HIS A 70 12.77 0.73 -22.79
N MET A 71 13.86 1.45 -22.53
CA MET A 71 13.86 2.69 -21.75
C MET A 71 13.85 3.92 -22.67
N ARG A 72 13.08 4.96 -22.32
CA ARG A 72 13.25 6.31 -22.88
C ARG A 72 13.29 7.34 -21.76
N PRO A 73 14.21 8.34 -21.83
CA PRO A 73 14.09 9.53 -21.01
C PRO A 73 12.87 10.33 -21.47
N VAL A 74 12.00 10.70 -20.53
CA VAL A 74 10.79 11.49 -20.78
C VAL A 74 10.81 12.70 -19.84
N PRO A 75 10.62 13.93 -20.35
CA PRO A 75 10.50 15.12 -19.51
C PRO A 75 9.39 14.93 -18.47
N THR A 76 9.64 15.36 -17.23
CA THR A 76 8.73 15.13 -16.09
C THR A 76 7.29 15.58 -16.38
N GLU A 77 7.13 16.71 -17.07
CA GLU A 77 5.84 17.31 -17.46
C GLU A 77 5.09 16.52 -18.54
N MET A 78 5.77 15.61 -19.24
CA MET A 78 5.20 14.78 -20.31
C MET A 78 4.87 13.36 -19.86
N LEU A 79 5.11 13.00 -18.60
CA LEU A 79 4.92 11.64 -18.09
C LEU A 79 3.47 11.15 -18.21
N ASP A 80 2.50 11.97 -17.80
CA ASP A 80 1.08 11.63 -17.90
C ASP A 80 0.66 11.44 -19.36
N THR A 81 1.08 12.36 -20.24
CA THR A 81 0.84 12.25 -21.68
C THR A 81 1.50 11.02 -22.28
N ALA A 82 2.72 10.66 -21.85
CA ALA A 82 3.39 9.46 -22.33
C ALA A 82 2.60 8.20 -21.97
N VAL A 83 2.09 8.11 -20.73
CA VAL A 83 1.21 7.00 -20.32
C VAL A 83 -0.09 7.00 -21.13
N GLU A 84 -0.76 8.14 -21.26
CA GLU A 84 -2.02 8.29 -21.98
C GLU A 84 -1.91 7.93 -23.46
N VAL A 85 -0.82 8.31 -24.12
CA VAL A 85 -0.62 8.02 -25.55
C VAL A 85 -0.22 6.57 -25.77
N THR A 86 0.67 6.01 -24.95
CA THR A 86 1.19 4.65 -25.21
C THR A 86 0.26 3.54 -24.74
N HIS A 87 -0.57 3.75 -23.72
CA HIS A 87 -1.48 2.70 -23.23
C HIS A 87 -2.53 2.26 -24.26
N LEU A 88 -2.89 3.15 -25.19
CA LEU A 88 -3.86 2.88 -26.27
C LEU A 88 -3.31 1.96 -27.37
N ASN A 89 -2.01 1.67 -27.37
CA ASN A 89 -1.36 0.90 -28.42
C ASN A 89 -0.75 -0.42 -27.87
N PRO A 90 -1.58 -1.40 -27.50
CA PRO A 90 -1.15 -2.65 -26.86
C PRO A 90 -0.25 -3.51 -27.75
N LEU A 91 -0.21 -3.26 -29.07
CA LEU A 91 0.59 -4.03 -30.03
C LEU A 91 1.96 -3.41 -30.33
N ALA A 92 2.27 -2.24 -29.78
CA ALA A 92 3.48 -1.49 -30.14
C ALA A 92 4.26 -0.89 -28.96
N HIS A 93 3.89 -1.20 -27.70
CA HIS A 93 4.68 -1.09 -26.43
C HIS A 93 3.75 -1.05 -25.20
N GLY A 94 2.48 -0.65 -25.36
CA GLY A 94 1.49 -0.57 -24.27
C GLY A 94 1.80 0.50 -23.21
N ALA A 95 1.21 0.36 -22.03
CA ALA A 95 1.51 1.22 -20.88
C ALA A 95 2.94 0.95 -20.35
N PRO A 96 3.63 1.96 -19.77
CA PRO A 96 4.92 1.74 -19.13
C PRO A 96 4.87 0.65 -18.04
N VAL A 97 5.94 -0.13 -17.93
CA VAL A 97 6.13 -1.13 -16.86
C VAL A 97 6.76 -0.53 -15.61
N HIS A 98 7.48 0.60 -15.74
CA HIS A 98 8.07 1.35 -14.64
C HIS A 98 8.36 2.80 -15.06
N ILE A 99 8.29 3.73 -14.10
CA ILE A 99 8.63 5.16 -14.26
C ILE A 99 9.47 5.55 -13.05
N GLY A 100 10.62 6.17 -13.29
CA GLY A 100 11.52 6.63 -12.21
C GLY A 100 12.69 5.68 -11.98
N ASP A 101 13.15 5.58 -10.74
CA ASP A 101 14.47 5.03 -10.40
C ASP A 101 14.77 3.66 -11.06
N PRO A 102 15.78 3.55 -11.95
CA PRO A 102 16.16 2.31 -12.62
C PRO A 102 16.61 1.22 -11.65
N ALA A 103 17.15 1.57 -10.48
CA ALA A 103 17.58 0.59 -9.49
C ALA A 103 16.41 -0.25 -8.97
N LEU A 104 15.18 0.29 -9.04
CA LEU A 104 13.98 -0.47 -8.73
C LEU A 104 13.73 -1.62 -9.72
N LEU A 105 14.26 -1.57 -10.94
CA LEU A 105 14.23 -2.69 -11.89
C LEU A 105 15.50 -3.57 -11.85
N GLY A 106 16.41 -3.32 -10.90
CA GLY A 106 17.71 -3.98 -10.84
C GLY A 106 18.74 -3.41 -11.84
N ILE A 107 18.41 -2.33 -12.54
CA ILE A 107 19.31 -1.67 -13.48
C ILE A 107 20.19 -0.69 -12.70
N GLN A 108 21.48 -1.03 -12.59
CA GLN A 108 22.45 -0.26 -11.78
C GLN A 108 23.08 0.91 -12.55
N ASP A 109 23.15 0.81 -13.89
CA ASP A 109 23.85 1.78 -14.73
C ASP A 109 23.16 1.92 -16.10
N LEU A 110 22.44 3.03 -16.30
CA LEU A 110 21.76 3.33 -17.56
C LEU A 110 22.72 3.60 -18.74
N SER A 111 24.00 3.89 -18.47
CA SER A 111 25.00 4.12 -19.52
C SER A 111 25.52 2.82 -20.14
N ARG A 112 25.14 1.66 -19.56
CA ARG A 112 25.58 0.34 -19.98
C ARG A 112 24.39 -0.60 -20.20
N PRO A 113 23.52 -0.32 -21.20
CA PRO A 113 22.39 -1.19 -21.47
C PRO A 113 22.84 -2.59 -21.89
N GLU A 114 22.16 -3.62 -21.40
CA GLU A 114 22.40 -5.00 -21.81
C GLU A 114 22.14 -5.21 -23.31
N TYR A 115 21.23 -4.41 -23.89
CA TYR A 115 20.87 -4.44 -25.31
C TYR A 115 20.67 -3.02 -25.88
N GLY A 116 21.21 -2.77 -27.07
CA GLY A 116 21.10 -1.49 -27.77
C GLY A 116 22.19 -0.49 -27.35
N ASP A 117 22.01 0.76 -27.79
CA ASP A 117 22.94 1.86 -27.47
C ASP A 117 22.42 2.66 -26.27
N ALA A 118 23.34 3.15 -25.45
CA ALA A 118 23.01 4.07 -24.36
C ALA A 118 22.45 5.39 -24.92
N VAL A 119 21.58 6.03 -24.15
CA VAL A 119 20.97 7.31 -24.49
C VAL A 119 21.30 8.35 -23.41
N ASP A 120 21.62 9.57 -23.84
CA ASP A 120 21.97 10.67 -22.94
C ASP A 120 20.69 11.39 -22.46
N PRO A 121 20.35 11.35 -21.16
CA PRO A 121 19.21 12.09 -20.61
C PRO A 121 19.51 13.58 -20.49
N GLN A 122 18.49 14.42 -20.64
CA GLN A 122 18.58 15.85 -20.31
C GLN A 122 18.20 16.11 -18.84
N PRO A 123 18.67 17.21 -18.24
CA PRO A 123 18.23 17.60 -16.90
C PRO A 123 16.70 17.74 -16.84
N GLY A 124 16.06 17.00 -15.92
CA GLY A 124 14.59 16.97 -15.77
C GLY A 124 13.89 15.79 -16.43
N ASP A 125 14.62 14.97 -17.21
CA ASP A 125 14.10 13.73 -17.76
C ASP A 125 14.01 12.64 -16.67
N VAL A 126 12.92 11.87 -16.73
CA VAL A 126 12.69 10.69 -15.90
C VAL A 126 12.77 9.45 -16.80
N PRO A 127 13.52 8.41 -16.42
CA PRO A 127 13.57 7.18 -17.19
C PRO A 127 12.24 6.45 -17.09
N VAL A 128 11.66 6.14 -18.26
CA VAL A 128 10.41 5.39 -18.39
C VAL A 128 10.69 4.10 -19.14
N PHE A 129 10.21 2.98 -18.61
CA PHE A 129 10.47 1.65 -19.13
C PHE A 129 9.19 1.06 -19.71
N TRP A 130 9.27 0.54 -20.94
CA TRP A 130 8.21 -0.22 -21.59
C TRP A 130 8.64 -1.67 -21.79
N ALA A 131 7.65 -2.56 -21.91
CA ALA A 131 7.90 -3.91 -22.35
C ALA A 131 8.50 -3.91 -23.77
N CYS A 132 9.57 -4.68 -24.00
CA CYS A 132 10.24 -4.76 -25.29
C CYS A 132 10.24 -6.19 -25.85
N GLY A 133 10.15 -6.33 -27.17
CA GLY A 133 10.18 -7.64 -27.82
C GLY A 133 11.51 -8.40 -27.72
N VAL A 134 12.61 -7.76 -27.29
CA VAL A 134 13.85 -8.49 -26.91
C VAL A 134 13.66 -9.39 -25.68
N THR A 135 12.54 -9.24 -24.96
CA THR A 135 12.03 -10.22 -24.00
C THR A 135 12.00 -11.63 -24.59
N SER A 136 11.80 -11.82 -25.89
CA SER A 136 11.83 -13.15 -26.50
C SER A 136 13.21 -13.84 -26.41
N MET A 137 14.31 -13.07 -26.38
CA MET A 137 15.66 -13.62 -26.25
C MET A 137 15.98 -14.03 -24.81
N GLU A 138 15.62 -13.21 -23.83
CA GLU A 138 15.75 -13.55 -22.41
C GLU A 138 14.88 -14.76 -22.02
N ALA A 139 13.70 -14.87 -22.64
CA ALA A 139 12.78 -15.99 -22.41
C ALA A 139 13.39 -17.34 -22.76
N VAL A 140 14.31 -17.35 -23.73
CA VAL A 140 15.05 -18.52 -24.18
C VAL A 140 16.22 -18.85 -23.25
N LEU A 141 16.74 -17.86 -22.51
CA LEU A 141 17.95 -17.98 -21.68
C LEU A 141 17.67 -18.39 -20.23
N SER A 142 16.47 -18.17 -19.69
CA SER A 142 16.12 -18.49 -18.30
C SER A 142 14.93 -19.46 -18.20
N THR A 143 14.99 -20.54 -17.39
CA THR A 143 13.95 -21.60 -17.42
C THR A 143 13.36 -21.98 -16.04
N SER A 144 12.06 -21.72 -15.77
CA SER A 144 11.10 -22.42 -14.89
C SER A 144 9.63 -21.92 -15.05
N LYS A 145 8.63 -22.76 -14.72
CA LYS A 145 7.28 -22.89 -15.35
C LYS A 145 6.12 -21.96 -14.89
N SER A 146 5.16 -21.65 -15.80
CA SER A 146 3.66 -21.78 -15.70
C SER A 146 2.80 -20.65 -16.33
N GLY A 147 1.50 -20.93 -16.65
CA GLY A 147 0.63 -20.30 -17.67
C GLY A 147 -0.53 -19.35 -17.24
N PRO A 148 -1.54 -19.05 -18.10
CA PRO A 148 -2.14 -17.70 -18.25
C PRO A 148 -3.58 -17.43 -17.75
N GLY A 149 -3.84 -16.12 -17.51
CA GLY A 149 -5.14 -15.45 -17.41
C GLY A 149 -5.06 -14.01 -18.01
N PRO A 150 -6.20 -13.36 -18.33
CA PRO A 150 -6.25 -12.12 -19.12
C PRO A 150 -5.74 -10.87 -18.37
N PRO A 151 -5.24 -9.83 -19.06
CA PRO A 151 -4.71 -8.62 -18.42
C PRO A 151 -5.86 -7.70 -17.93
N PRO A 152 -5.90 -7.32 -16.64
CA PRO A 152 -6.78 -6.25 -16.17
C PRO A 152 -6.15 -4.88 -16.44
N ASP A 153 -6.96 -3.89 -16.88
CA ASP A 153 -6.56 -2.48 -17.02
C ASP A 153 -5.97 -1.94 -15.68
N PRO A 154 -4.66 -1.65 -15.60
CA PRO A 154 -4.05 -1.08 -14.41
C PRO A 154 -4.21 0.44 -14.38
N LEU A 155 -4.35 1.00 -13.18
CA LEU A 155 -4.28 2.43 -12.87
C LEU A 155 -2.99 2.70 -12.10
N SER A 156 -2.38 3.88 -12.34
CA SER A 156 -1.13 4.31 -11.70
C SER A 156 -1.37 5.41 -10.68
N PHE A 157 -0.65 5.36 -9.57
CA PHE A 157 -0.74 6.31 -8.46
C PHE A 157 0.66 6.68 -7.97
N ARG A 158 0.95 7.97 -7.85
CA ARG A 158 2.19 8.46 -7.22
C ARG A 158 2.04 8.39 -5.70
N LEU A 159 2.94 7.68 -5.03
CA LEU A 159 2.97 7.53 -3.57
C LEU A 159 3.95 8.49 -2.90
N SER A 160 5.12 8.71 -3.49
CA SER A 160 6.09 9.69 -2.97
C SER A 160 6.81 10.40 -4.11
N GLN A 161 7.28 11.60 -3.83
CA GLN A 161 8.13 12.39 -4.73
C GLN A 161 9.62 12.22 -4.40
N HIS A 162 9.95 11.92 -3.13
CA HIS A 162 11.31 11.85 -2.61
C HIS A 162 11.45 10.68 -1.62
N PRO A 163 11.93 9.50 -2.07
CA PRO A 163 12.21 9.16 -3.46
C PRO A 163 10.92 9.05 -4.30
N LEU A 164 11.04 9.25 -5.62
CA LEU A 164 9.89 9.13 -6.52
C LEU A 164 9.42 7.67 -6.52
N LEU A 165 8.19 7.44 -6.07
CA LEU A 165 7.59 6.11 -5.98
C LEU A 165 6.18 6.13 -6.57
N TYR A 166 5.91 5.20 -7.49
CA TYR A 166 4.58 4.93 -8.01
C TYR A 166 4.09 3.56 -7.54
N SER A 167 2.77 3.32 -7.66
CA SER A 167 2.17 2.01 -7.48
C SER A 167 1.05 1.80 -8.49
N LEU A 168 0.78 0.52 -8.79
CA LEU A 168 -0.23 0.13 -9.78
C LEU A 168 -1.26 -0.80 -9.16
N ALA A 169 -2.53 -0.64 -9.51
CA ALA A 169 -3.60 -1.57 -9.16
C ALA A 169 -4.64 -1.68 -10.26
N SER A 170 -5.35 -2.80 -10.36
CA SER A 170 -6.43 -2.94 -11.34
C SER A 170 -7.58 -1.98 -11.03
N LYS A 171 -8.30 -1.51 -12.07
CA LYS A 171 -9.54 -0.72 -11.91
C LYS A 171 -10.50 -1.34 -10.90
N ARG A 172 -10.62 -2.67 -10.89
CA ARG A 172 -11.48 -3.41 -9.95
C ARG A 172 -11.01 -3.28 -8.49
N ALA A 173 -9.72 -3.46 -8.23
CA ALA A 173 -9.19 -3.33 -6.87
C ALA A 173 -9.34 -1.89 -6.37
N VAL A 174 -9.01 -0.91 -7.21
CA VAL A 174 -9.20 0.52 -6.93
C VAL A 174 -10.66 0.84 -6.59
N HIS A 175 -11.60 0.37 -7.42
CA HIS A 175 -13.03 0.58 -7.16
C HIS A 175 -13.46 -0.01 -5.82
N LYS A 176 -13.08 -1.26 -5.53
CA LYS A 176 -13.44 -1.90 -4.25
C LYS A 176 -12.86 -1.16 -3.05
N ILE A 177 -11.61 -0.70 -3.11
CA ILE A 177 -11.00 0.07 -2.01
C ILE A 177 -11.72 1.41 -1.82
N ARG A 178 -12.12 2.09 -2.90
CA ARG A 178 -12.97 3.30 -2.80
C ARG A 178 -14.34 3.02 -2.20
N GLU A 179 -14.93 1.85 -2.46
CA GLU A 179 -16.17 1.45 -1.78
C GLU A 179 -15.94 1.18 -0.28
N LEU A 180 -14.80 0.60 0.11
CA LEU A 180 -14.44 0.49 1.54
C LEU A 180 -14.30 1.87 2.19
N GLU A 181 -13.64 2.82 1.52
CA GLU A 181 -13.47 4.21 1.99
C GLU A 181 -14.83 4.88 2.23
N LYS A 182 -15.78 4.72 1.31
CA LYS A 182 -17.15 5.22 1.48
C LYS A 182 -17.87 4.63 2.67
N ILE A 183 -17.71 3.33 2.91
CA ILE A 183 -18.37 2.64 4.04
C ILE A 183 -17.83 3.18 5.36
N VAL A 184 -16.51 3.33 5.51
CA VAL A 184 -15.92 3.77 6.78
C VAL A 184 -16.06 5.27 7.01
N ALA A 185 -16.29 6.06 5.96
CA ALA A 185 -16.61 7.48 6.05
C ALA A 185 -18.06 7.77 6.49
N GLU A 186 -18.91 6.74 6.64
CA GLU A 186 -20.25 6.92 7.20
C GLU A 186 -20.15 7.46 8.64
N ASP A 187 -20.96 8.47 8.96
CA ASP A 187 -20.90 9.15 10.25
C ASP A 187 -22.22 9.00 11.01
N PRO A 188 -22.53 7.80 11.54
CA PRO A 188 -23.75 7.59 12.33
C PRO A 188 -23.72 8.37 13.65
N GLY A 189 -22.53 8.78 14.11
CA GLY A 189 -22.35 9.68 15.25
C GLY A 189 -22.76 11.12 14.97
N ASN A 190 -22.99 11.47 13.70
CA ASN A 190 -23.29 12.82 13.19
C ASN A 190 -22.31 13.88 13.72
N ARG A 191 -21.02 13.55 13.69
CA ARG A 191 -19.91 14.41 14.15
C ARG A 191 -19.47 15.43 13.09
N GLY A 192 -19.92 15.29 11.86
CA GLY A 192 -19.58 16.13 10.71
C GLY A 192 -18.36 15.61 9.92
N ILE A 193 -18.01 14.33 10.08
CA ILE A 193 -16.75 13.78 9.54
C ILE A 193 -16.75 13.75 8.02
N SER A 194 -17.91 13.49 7.43
CA SER A 194 -18.11 13.55 5.98
C SER A 194 -17.59 14.85 5.33
N ALA A 195 -17.55 15.96 6.07
CA ALA A 195 -17.09 17.25 5.56
C ALA A 195 -15.55 17.38 5.48
N ILE A 196 -14.83 16.57 6.25
CA ILE A 196 -13.36 16.55 6.28
C ILE A 196 -12.75 15.39 5.49
N VAL A 197 -13.56 14.52 4.87
CA VAL A 197 -13.07 13.40 4.06
C VAL A 197 -12.30 13.88 2.82
N LEU A 198 -11.10 13.32 2.64
CA LEU A 198 -10.34 13.37 1.40
C LEU A 198 -10.49 12.03 0.69
N GLN A 199 -10.75 12.11 -0.60
CA GLN A 199 -10.87 10.95 -1.46
C GLN A 199 -9.50 10.28 -1.67
N ASP A 200 -9.50 8.96 -1.75
CA ASP A 200 -8.36 8.09 -2.07
C ASP A 200 -7.27 8.01 -1.00
N GLU A 201 -7.44 8.60 0.18
CA GLU A 201 -6.48 8.48 1.28
C GLU A 201 -6.35 7.03 1.77
N LEU A 202 -7.46 6.28 1.81
CA LEU A 202 -7.44 4.84 2.10
C LEU A 202 -6.68 4.08 0.99
N LEU A 203 -6.92 4.42 -0.27
CA LEU A 203 -6.29 3.76 -1.42
C LEU A 203 -4.78 3.97 -1.42
N LEU A 204 -4.34 5.22 -1.28
CA LEU A 204 -2.93 5.58 -1.29
C LEU A 204 -2.21 5.00 -0.07
N SER A 205 -2.83 5.01 1.11
CA SER A 205 -2.32 4.34 2.31
C SER A 205 -2.17 2.83 2.10
N CYS A 206 -3.19 2.15 1.55
CA CYS A 206 -3.11 0.71 1.24
C CYS A 206 -1.98 0.41 0.24
N LEU A 207 -1.82 1.25 -0.80
CA LEU A 207 -0.75 1.10 -1.78
C LEU A 207 0.62 1.31 -1.14
N ALA A 208 0.83 2.33 -0.29
CA ALA A 208 2.09 2.53 0.42
C ALA A 208 2.43 1.37 1.36
N LEU A 209 1.48 0.95 2.19
CA LEU A 209 1.63 -0.19 3.10
C LEU A 209 1.89 -1.52 2.36
N SER A 210 1.38 -1.66 1.13
CA SER A 210 1.66 -2.84 0.30
C SER A 210 3.14 -2.97 -0.06
N HIS A 211 3.84 -1.85 -0.26
CA HIS A 211 5.29 -1.76 -0.53
C HIS A 211 6.13 -1.89 0.74
N ALA A 212 5.59 -1.53 1.90
CA ALA A 212 6.31 -1.58 3.18
C ALA A 212 6.66 -3.01 3.62
N SER A 213 7.87 -3.23 4.11
CA SER A 213 8.31 -4.49 4.73
C SER A 213 8.23 -4.43 6.27
N SER A 214 8.44 -3.25 6.86
CA SER A 214 8.41 -3.00 8.29
C SER A 214 7.48 -1.82 8.63
N VAL A 215 6.54 -2.04 9.56
CA VAL A 215 5.51 -1.06 9.92
C VAL A 215 5.49 -0.83 11.43
N ALA A 216 5.53 0.43 11.86
CA ALA A 216 5.27 0.81 13.24
C ALA A 216 3.83 1.34 13.38
N ILE A 217 3.06 0.82 14.34
CA ILE A 217 1.66 1.21 14.59
C ILE A 217 1.55 1.80 16.00
N THR A 218 0.94 2.97 16.12
CA THR A 218 0.60 3.57 17.41
C THR A 218 -0.89 3.83 17.49
N THR A 219 -1.43 3.70 18.70
CA THR A 219 -2.84 3.91 19.00
C THR A 219 -3.02 4.24 20.47
N GLY A 220 -4.13 4.89 20.83
CA GLY A 220 -4.45 5.23 22.20
C GLY A 220 -4.76 6.71 22.35
N PHE A 221 -5.97 6.97 22.82
CA PHE A 221 -6.50 8.30 23.11
C PHE A 221 -7.00 8.38 24.56
N PRO A 222 -6.33 9.12 25.47
CA PRO A 222 -6.75 9.23 26.85
C PRO A 222 -7.90 10.24 27.03
N THR A 223 -9.12 9.79 26.79
CA THR A 223 -10.33 10.62 26.83
C THR A 223 -10.88 10.79 28.25
N HIS A 224 -10.67 9.80 29.12
CA HIS A 224 -11.26 9.71 30.46
C HIS A 224 -10.21 9.84 31.57
N TYR A 225 -9.58 11.01 31.68
CA TYR A 225 -8.49 11.30 32.64
C TYR A 225 -8.81 11.08 34.14
N MET A 226 -10.08 10.86 34.50
CA MET A 226 -10.52 10.52 35.87
C MET A 226 -10.64 9.00 36.11
N HIS A 227 -10.43 8.18 35.08
CA HIS A 227 -10.49 6.72 35.13
C HIS A 227 -9.11 6.10 34.89
N ASN A 228 -8.96 4.84 35.31
CA ASN A 228 -7.78 4.04 35.04
C ASN A 228 -8.23 2.70 34.44
N PRO A 229 -7.85 2.39 33.17
CA PRO A 229 -7.12 3.25 32.26
C PRO A 229 -7.96 4.47 31.77
N PRO A 230 -7.31 5.58 31.37
CA PRO A 230 -7.98 6.75 30.80
C PRO A 230 -8.26 6.60 29.29
N ASP A 231 -7.64 5.60 28.66
CA ASP A 231 -7.74 5.30 27.22
C ASP A 231 -9.17 4.84 26.85
N GLU A 232 -9.51 5.03 25.58
CA GLU A 232 -10.82 4.67 25.05
C GLU A 232 -10.82 3.42 24.16
N THR A 233 -12.02 2.95 23.83
CA THR A 233 -12.23 1.75 23.01
C THR A 233 -12.02 1.96 21.51
N ASP A 234 -11.95 3.21 21.04
CA ASP A 234 -11.60 3.51 19.65
C ASP A 234 -10.07 3.60 19.46
N GLY A 235 -9.58 3.04 18.36
CA GLY A 235 -8.16 2.88 18.06
C GLY A 235 -7.62 1.46 18.20
N PRO A 236 -7.56 0.89 19.43
CA PRO A 236 -6.89 -0.39 19.65
C PRO A 236 -7.43 -1.54 18.78
N PRO A 237 -8.75 -1.73 18.63
CA PRO A 237 -9.25 -2.78 17.74
C PRO A 237 -8.84 -2.62 16.27
N GLY A 238 -8.89 -1.40 15.73
CA GLY A 238 -8.42 -1.09 14.38
C GLY A 238 -6.93 -1.36 14.19
N ALA A 239 -6.11 -0.99 15.19
CA ALA A 239 -4.67 -1.25 15.21
C ALA A 239 -4.35 -2.74 15.24
N VAL A 240 -5.05 -3.51 16.07
CA VAL A 240 -4.89 -4.96 16.17
C VAL A 240 -5.33 -5.67 14.88
N ALA A 241 -6.46 -5.27 14.28
CA ALA A 241 -6.91 -5.82 13.00
C ALA A 241 -5.92 -5.53 11.86
N MET A 242 -5.37 -4.31 11.80
CA MET A 242 -4.34 -3.95 10.83
C MET A 242 -3.05 -4.73 11.07
N ALA A 243 -2.58 -4.82 12.32
CA ALA A 243 -1.40 -5.60 12.69
C ALA A 243 -1.55 -7.07 12.28
N ASN A 244 -2.71 -7.68 12.56
CA ASN A 244 -3.01 -9.05 12.16
C ASN A 244 -2.92 -9.26 10.65
N MET A 245 -3.48 -8.34 9.85
CA MET A 245 -3.41 -8.42 8.40
C MET A 245 -1.97 -8.28 7.89
N LEU A 246 -1.20 -7.32 8.41
CA LEU A 246 0.20 -7.12 8.02
C LEU A 246 1.07 -8.35 8.37
N LEU A 247 0.87 -8.93 9.56
CA LEU A 247 1.51 -10.20 9.96
C LEU A 247 1.11 -11.35 9.02
N SER A 248 -0.16 -11.45 8.64
CA SER A 248 -0.64 -12.43 7.67
C SER A 248 0.01 -12.27 6.28
N LEU A 249 0.39 -11.04 5.90
CA LEU A 249 1.15 -10.76 4.67
C LEU A 249 2.66 -10.98 4.81
N GLY A 250 3.14 -11.38 6.00
CA GLY A 250 4.55 -11.62 6.27
C GLY A 250 5.37 -10.36 6.51
N LYS A 251 4.73 -9.23 6.81
CA LYS A 251 5.39 -7.97 7.14
C LYS A 251 5.80 -7.95 8.61
N GLN A 252 6.86 -7.19 8.92
CA GLN A 252 7.27 -6.94 10.30
C GLN A 252 6.41 -5.82 10.88
N VAL A 253 5.87 -6.04 12.07
CA VAL A 253 5.01 -5.07 12.76
C VAL A 253 5.60 -4.78 14.13
N THR A 254 5.61 -3.52 14.54
CA THR A 254 5.93 -3.08 15.91
C THR A 254 4.82 -2.16 16.40
N MET A 255 4.35 -2.34 17.62
CA MET A 255 3.46 -1.39 18.27
C MET A 255 4.25 -0.39 19.11
N VAL A 256 3.87 0.88 19.04
CA VAL A 256 4.46 1.98 19.81
C VAL A 256 3.40 2.58 20.71
N SER A 257 3.67 2.60 22.01
CA SER A 257 2.73 3.08 23.03
C SER A 257 3.38 4.08 23.99
N ASP A 258 2.53 4.86 24.66
CA ASP A 258 2.94 5.66 25.80
C ASP A 258 3.49 4.76 26.91
N ARG A 259 4.49 5.25 27.65
CA ARG A 259 5.03 4.57 28.84
C ARG A 259 3.94 4.27 29.86
N ARG A 260 2.96 5.17 30.01
CA ARG A 260 1.79 4.99 30.88
C ARG A 260 0.93 3.80 30.47
N GLY A 261 0.73 3.61 29.17
CA GLY A 261 -0.13 2.57 28.60
C GLY A 261 0.59 1.24 28.37
N LEU A 262 1.91 1.16 28.61
CA LEU A 262 2.73 0.03 28.21
C LEU A 262 2.23 -1.31 28.75
N GLN A 263 1.95 -1.41 30.06
CA GLN A 263 1.49 -2.67 30.66
C GLN A 263 0.12 -3.09 30.12
N LEU A 264 -0.85 -2.16 30.07
CA LEU A 264 -2.17 -2.45 29.54
C LEU A 264 -2.09 -2.94 28.10
N ASN A 265 -1.34 -2.22 27.24
CA ASN A 265 -1.21 -2.60 25.84
C ASN A 265 -0.48 -3.95 25.67
N GLN A 266 0.49 -4.27 26.53
CA GLN A 266 1.11 -5.59 26.53
C GLN A 266 0.10 -6.68 26.87
N ASP A 267 -0.70 -6.49 27.92
CA ASP A 267 -1.71 -7.46 28.33
C ASP A 267 -2.80 -7.65 27.24
N LEU A 268 -3.18 -6.57 26.55
CA LEU A 268 -4.12 -6.62 25.43
C LEU A 268 -3.54 -7.39 24.23
N ILE A 269 -2.27 -7.19 23.90
CA ILE A 269 -1.59 -7.95 22.83
C ILE A 269 -1.53 -9.44 23.20
N ASP A 270 -1.16 -9.76 24.43
CA ASP A 270 -1.04 -11.13 24.91
C ASP A 270 -2.40 -11.86 24.90
N GLU A 271 -3.48 -11.18 25.32
CA GLU A 271 -4.84 -11.72 25.23
C GLU A 271 -5.29 -11.86 23.77
N ALA A 272 -4.97 -10.90 22.89
CA ALA A 272 -5.31 -10.98 21.48
C ALA A 272 -4.64 -12.17 20.79
N VAL A 273 -3.40 -12.50 21.15
CA VAL A 273 -2.72 -13.72 20.69
C VAL A 273 -3.40 -14.96 21.27
N THR A 274 -3.69 -14.97 22.57
CA THR A 274 -4.30 -16.11 23.27
C THR A 274 -5.70 -16.45 22.72
N SER A 275 -6.48 -15.43 22.38
CA SER A 275 -7.83 -15.55 21.82
C SER A 275 -7.86 -15.79 20.30
N GLY A 276 -6.71 -15.71 19.63
CA GLY A 276 -6.61 -15.87 18.17
C GLY A 276 -7.07 -14.66 17.36
N VAL A 277 -7.25 -13.49 17.99
CA VAL A 277 -7.47 -12.21 17.31
C VAL A 277 -6.21 -11.79 16.55
N LEU A 278 -5.04 -11.93 17.18
CA LEU A 278 -3.71 -11.80 16.57
C LEU A 278 -3.14 -13.19 16.27
N SER A 279 -2.60 -13.37 15.06
CA SER A 279 -1.97 -14.63 14.66
C SER A 279 -0.60 -14.89 15.30
N ALA A 280 0.07 -13.84 15.78
CA ALA A 280 1.39 -13.91 16.39
C ALA A 280 1.63 -12.71 17.32
N PRO A 281 2.54 -12.82 18.30
CA PRO A 281 2.95 -11.69 19.13
C PRO A 281 3.52 -10.53 18.31
N VAL A 282 3.25 -9.31 18.76
CA VAL A 282 3.79 -8.08 18.16
C VAL A 282 4.69 -7.39 19.20
N PRO A 283 5.95 -7.05 18.85
CA PRO A 283 6.81 -6.26 19.73
C PRO A 283 6.13 -4.94 20.11
N LEU A 284 6.10 -4.64 21.41
CA LEU A 284 5.60 -3.38 21.95
C LEU A 284 6.78 -2.57 22.50
N VAL A 285 6.92 -1.33 22.03
CA VAL A 285 8.00 -0.43 22.43
C VAL A 285 7.46 0.94 22.85
N THR A 286 8.29 1.70 23.56
CA THR A 286 8.02 3.10 23.89
C THR A 286 9.00 4.01 23.14
N PHE A 287 8.58 5.24 22.88
CA PHE A 287 9.46 6.28 22.39
C PHE A 287 9.89 7.17 23.56
N GLU A 288 11.20 7.38 23.71
CA GLU A 288 11.75 8.25 24.74
C GLU A 288 12.44 9.46 24.10
N ASP A 289 11.88 10.65 24.34
CA ASP A 289 12.53 11.90 23.99
C ASP A 289 13.64 12.20 25.01
N ASN A 290 14.88 12.04 24.56
CA ASN A 290 16.11 12.29 25.29
C ASN A 290 16.92 13.42 24.62
N GLY A 291 16.31 14.16 23.68
CA GLY A 291 16.96 15.23 22.93
C GLY A 291 16.60 15.24 21.43
N PRO A 292 17.14 16.21 20.68
CA PRO A 292 16.69 16.52 19.31
C PRO A 292 16.82 15.36 18.31
N ASP A 293 17.76 14.44 18.52
CA ASP A 293 18.00 13.31 17.63
C ASP A 293 17.20 12.04 18.02
N SER A 294 16.40 12.07 19.10
CA SER A 294 15.72 10.89 19.63
C SER A 294 14.84 10.21 18.58
N ALA A 295 14.04 10.98 17.85
CA ALA A 295 13.14 10.45 16.82
C ALA A 295 13.91 9.81 15.66
N VAL A 296 14.98 10.44 15.18
CA VAL A 296 15.83 9.88 14.12
C VAL A 296 16.51 8.59 14.57
N ARG A 297 17.02 8.53 15.80
CA ARG A 297 17.65 7.30 16.36
C ARG A 297 16.65 6.18 16.58
N PHE A 298 15.40 6.52 16.88
CA PHE A 298 14.31 5.56 16.96
C PHE A 298 13.97 5.00 15.57
N LEU A 299 13.86 5.86 14.57
CA LEU A 299 13.43 5.49 13.21
C LEU A 299 14.53 4.89 12.35
N CYS A 300 15.81 5.13 12.66
CA CYS A 300 16.94 4.72 11.84
C CYS A 300 17.95 3.87 12.62
N HIS A 301 18.63 2.96 11.93
CA HIS A 301 19.75 2.23 12.52
C HIS A 301 20.91 3.19 12.78
N ASP A 302 21.40 3.24 14.03
CA ASP A 302 22.48 4.14 14.48
C ASP A 302 22.27 5.64 14.18
N GLY A 303 21.02 6.07 13.95
CA GLY A 303 20.69 7.44 13.53
C GLY A 303 21.02 7.77 12.06
N ASP A 304 21.36 6.77 11.25
CA ASP A 304 21.67 6.93 9.83
C ASP A 304 20.38 6.98 8.98
N ILE A 305 20.02 8.17 8.49
CA ILE A 305 18.79 8.39 7.70
C ILE A 305 18.71 7.57 6.40
N SER A 306 19.85 7.02 5.93
CA SER A 306 19.86 6.11 4.78
C SER A 306 19.43 4.68 5.12
N LYS A 307 19.25 4.37 6.41
CA LYS A 307 18.93 3.04 6.94
C LYS A 307 17.72 3.11 7.88
N PRO A 308 16.51 3.41 7.36
CA PRO A 308 15.30 3.38 8.14
C PRO A 308 15.02 1.97 8.69
N ARG A 309 14.49 1.89 9.92
CA ARG A 309 14.03 0.67 10.58
C ARG A 309 12.60 0.29 10.18
N TYR A 310 11.83 1.29 9.77
CA TYR A 310 10.43 1.19 9.39
C TYR A 310 10.25 1.86 8.03
N ASP A 311 9.44 1.25 7.18
CA ASP A 311 9.07 1.83 5.88
C ASP A 311 7.78 2.64 6.00
N HIS A 312 6.97 2.34 7.03
CA HIS A 312 5.68 3.00 7.24
C HIS A 312 5.36 3.19 8.72
N LEU A 313 4.88 4.37 9.11
CA LEU A 313 4.32 4.65 10.44
C LEU A 313 2.81 4.83 10.34
N VAL A 314 2.05 4.21 11.25
CA VAL A 314 0.60 4.32 11.30
C VAL A 314 0.16 4.81 12.67
N ALA A 315 -0.70 5.82 12.71
CA ALA A 315 -1.39 6.30 13.89
C ALA A 315 -2.89 6.03 13.73
N ILE A 316 -3.52 5.37 14.69
CA ILE A 316 -4.96 5.09 14.68
C ILE A 316 -5.55 5.55 16.00
N GLU A 317 -6.43 6.55 15.97
CA GLU A 317 -6.99 7.15 17.19
C GLU A 317 -5.90 7.47 18.22
N ARG A 318 -4.81 8.06 17.71
CA ARG A 318 -3.69 8.50 18.54
C ARG A 318 -3.79 10.01 18.69
N SER A 319 -3.79 10.54 19.91
CA SER A 319 -3.80 11.99 20.10
C SER A 319 -2.63 12.68 19.40
N GLY A 320 -2.92 13.74 18.63
CA GLY A 320 -1.92 14.55 17.96
C GLY A 320 -1.75 15.92 18.63
N ARG A 321 -0.54 16.50 18.61
CA ARG A 321 -0.35 17.84 19.16
C ARG A 321 -1.10 18.88 18.34
N ALA A 322 -1.66 19.87 19.02
CA ALA A 322 -2.18 21.09 18.43
C ALA A 322 -1.06 22.11 18.19
N ALA A 323 -1.40 23.24 17.57
CA ALA A 323 -0.44 24.28 17.16
C ALA A 323 0.33 24.93 18.32
N ASP A 324 -0.18 24.84 19.55
CA ASP A 324 0.47 25.36 20.76
C ASP A 324 1.34 24.30 21.47
N GLY A 325 1.49 23.11 20.88
CA GLY A 325 2.24 22.00 21.44
C GLY A 325 1.54 21.27 22.60
N ASN A 326 0.24 21.53 22.84
CA ASN A 326 -0.59 20.76 23.75
C ASN A 326 -1.41 19.69 23.00
N TYR A 327 -2.09 18.85 23.76
CA TYR A 327 -2.96 17.79 23.25
C TYR A 327 -4.36 18.00 23.81
N TYR A 328 -5.38 17.91 22.98
CA TYR A 328 -6.76 18.17 23.39
C TYR A 328 -7.67 17.04 22.95
N ASN A 329 -8.58 16.63 23.84
CA ASN A 329 -9.73 15.81 23.42
C ASN A 329 -10.80 16.67 22.73
N MET A 330 -11.82 16.05 22.14
CA MET A 330 -12.94 16.74 21.48
C MET A 330 -13.72 17.70 22.41
N ARG A 331 -13.58 17.55 23.73
CA ARG A 331 -14.16 18.48 24.72
C ARG A 331 -13.29 19.73 24.94
N GLY A 332 -12.11 19.84 24.31
CA GLY A 332 -11.15 20.93 24.46
C GLY A 332 -10.37 20.87 25.79
N ILE A 333 -10.31 19.71 26.43
CA ILE A 333 -9.57 19.51 27.68
C ILE A 333 -8.13 19.13 27.32
N ASN A 334 -7.17 19.82 27.94
CA ASN A 334 -5.75 19.53 27.74
C ASN A 334 -5.37 18.19 28.43
N ILE A 335 -4.87 17.25 27.64
CA ILE A 335 -4.48 15.89 28.05
C ILE A 335 -2.97 15.65 27.91
N LYS A 336 -2.16 16.69 27.70
CA LYS A 336 -0.70 16.58 27.49
C LYS A 336 0.04 15.75 28.54
N HIS A 337 -0.42 15.79 29.80
CA HIS A 337 0.17 15.03 30.90
C HIS A 337 -0.04 13.51 30.81
N LEU A 338 -0.83 13.03 29.84
CA LEU A 338 -1.15 11.61 29.63
C LEU A 338 -0.56 11.03 28.33
N VAL A 339 0.10 11.88 27.53
CA VAL A 339 0.47 11.61 26.13
C VAL A 339 1.97 11.86 25.97
N ASP A 340 2.72 10.82 25.62
CA ASP A 340 4.13 10.92 25.22
C ASP A 340 4.22 11.47 23.77
N PRO A 341 5.31 12.20 23.42
CA PRO A 341 5.46 12.91 22.15
C PRO A 341 5.81 11.96 20.97
N ILE A 342 5.01 10.92 20.76
CA ILE A 342 5.15 9.95 19.66
C ILE A 342 4.97 10.63 18.29
N ASP A 343 4.28 11.77 18.25
CA ASP A 343 4.13 12.59 17.05
C ASP A 343 5.45 13.19 16.54
N ASP A 344 6.48 13.31 17.37
CA ASP A 344 7.84 13.65 16.91
C ASP A 344 8.42 12.60 15.95
N LEU A 345 7.98 11.33 16.04
CA LEU A 345 8.34 10.32 15.04
C LEU A 345 7.75 10.66 13.66
N PHE A 346 6.52 11.16 13.60
CA PHE A 346 5.87 11.53 12.34
C PHE A 346 6.53 12.78 11.74
N VAL A 347 6.92 13.73 12.59
CA VAL A 347 7.64 14.93 12.18
C VAL A 347 9.00 14.57 11.60
N ALA A 348 9.75 13.69 12.26
CA ALA A 348 11.06 13.24 11.79
C ALA A 348 10.96 12.39 10.52
N ALA A 349 9.94 11.53 10.39
CA ALA A 349 9.74 10.67 9.23
C ALA A 349 9.67 11.45 7.91
N LYS A 350 9.12 12.67 7.92
CA LYS A 350 9.03 13.54 6.73
C LYS A 350 10.39 13.85 6.10
N GLU A 351 11.44 13.91 6.91
CA GLU A 351 12.79 14.23 6.47
C GLU A 351 13.65 12.98 6.20
N ILE A 352 13.09 11.78 6.41
CA ILE A 352 13.80 10.49 6.25
C ILE A 352 13.29 9.80 4.97
N PRO A 353 14.11 9.73 3.90
CA PRO A 353 13.71 9.09 2.65
C PRO A 353 13.29 7.63 2.86
N GLY A 354 12.14 7.25 2.30
CA GLY A 354 11.64 5.88 2.34
C GLY A 354 10.73 5.55 3.52
N ILE A 355 10.54 6.47 4.48
CA ILE A 355 9.48 6.35 5.49
C ILE A 355 8.25 7.11 5.01
N SER A 356 7.09 6.45 5.02
CA SER A 356 5.80 7.13 4.83
C SER A 356 4.89 6.99 6.04
N THR A 357 3.86 7.82 6.12
CA THR A 357 3.03 7.96 7.31
C THR A 357 1.54 7.92 6.99
N THR A 358 0.77 7.21 7.82
CA THR A 358 -0.70 7.20 7.76
C THR A 358 -1.27 7.60 9.11
N GLY A 359 -2.15 8.60 9.14
CA GLY A 359 -3.04 8.89 10.26
C GLY A 359 -4.45 8.39 9.98
N ILE A 360 -5.10 7.80 10.98
CA ILE A 360 -6.50 7.39 10.96
C ILE A 360 -7.19 8.04 12.16
N GLY A 361 -8.21 8.85 11.89
CA GLY A 361 -8.87 9.67 12.90
C GLY A 361 -10.34 9.93 12.56
N ASP A 362 -11.11 10.37 13.55
CA ASP A 362 -12.53 10.65 13.43
C ASP A 362 -13.00 11.97 14.06
N GLY A 363 -12.07 12.83 14.49
CA GLY A 363 -12.34 14.12 15.14
C GLY A 363 -11.46 15.28 14.64
N GLY A 364 -10.31 14.98 14.06
CA GLY A 364 -9.35 15.96 13.53
C GLY A 364 -8.25 16.39 14.52
N ASN A 365 -8.29 15.90 15.75
CA ASN A 365 -7.30 16.11 16.81
C ASN A 365 -6.33 14.91 16.96
N GLU A 366 -6.45 13.92 16.09
CA GLU A 366 -5.60 12.74 16.01
C GLU A 366 -4.34 13.00 15.17
N LEU A 367 -3.29 12.28 15.51
CA LEU A 367 -2.01 12.31 14.83
C LEU A 367 -2.17 11.95 13.35
N GLY A 368 -1.65 12.83 12.49
CA GLY A 368 -1.76 12.73 11.04
C GLY A 368 -2.87 13.60 10.45
N MET A 369 -3.88 13.98 11.25
CA MET A 369 -4.97 14.85 10.81
C MET A 369 -4.53 16.31 10.57
N GLY A 370 -3.27 16.66 10.86
CA GLY A 370 -2.69 17.94 10.43
C GLY A 370 -2.77 18.19 8.93
N LYS A 371 -2.89 17.13 8.10
CA LYS A 371 -3.16 17.25 6.66
C LYS A 371 -4.52 17.93 6.37
N MET A 372 -5.47 17.81 7.30
CA MET A 372 -6.82 18.38 7.24
C MET A 372 -6.99 19.62 8.09
N LYS A 373 -5.93 20.14 8.69
CA LYS A 373 -5.98 21.17 9.75
C LYS A 373 -6.93 22.32 9.45
N GLU A 374 -6.86 22.92 8.27
CA GLU A 374 -7.72 24.06 7.92
C GLU A 374 -9.21 23.67 7.76
N ARG A 375 -9.49 22.44 7.31
CA ARG A 375 -10.88 21.91 7.29
C ARG A 375 -11.38 21.64 8.70
N VAL A 376 -10.56 21.06 9.57
CA VAL A 376 -10.92 20.82 10.98
C VAL A 376 -11.22 22.15 11.69
N LYS A 377 -10.34 23.15 11.53
CA LYS A 377 -10.55 24.49 12.11
C LYS A 377 -11.87 25.14 11.70
N SER A 378 -12.22 25.01 10.42
CA SER A 378 -13.41 25.65 9.85
C SER A 378 -14.71 24.89 10.08
N LEU A 379 -14.66 23.55 10.15
CA LEU A 379 -15.86 22.71 10.12
C LEU A 379 -16.15 22.01 11.45
N MET A 380 -15.12 21.79 12.30
CA MET A 380 -15.27 21.03 13.53
C MET A 380 -15.47 21.91 14.77
N PRO A 381 -16.30 21.47 15.74
CA PRO A 381 -16.45 22.17 17.00
C PRO A 381 -15.10 22.36 17.69
N LYS A 382 -14.80 23.60 18.11
CA LYS A 382 -13.51 23.96 18.73
C LYS A 382 -12.29 23.66 17.84
N GLY A 383 -12.46 23.55 16.52
CA GLY A 383 -11.40 23.21 15.58
C GLY A 383 -10.15 24.08 15.71
N ASP A 384 -10.31 25.40 15.95
CA ASP A 384 -9.19 26.32 16.19
C ASP A 384 -8.27 25.92 17.36
N LEU A 385 -8.82 25.24 18.36
CA LEU A 385 -8.09 24.76 19.52
C LEU A 385 -7.54 23.34 19.32
N ILE A 386 -8.39 22.43 18.82
CA ILE A 386 -8.11 21.00 18.87
C ILE A 386 -7.42 20.45 17.63
N ALA A 387 -7.44 21.16 16.51
CA ALA A 387 -6.91 20.65 15.25
C ALA A 387 -5.45 20.22 15.41
N CYS A 388 -5.17 18.97 15.03
CA CYS A 388 -3.82 18.45 15.02
C CYS A 388 -2.93 19.31 14.08
N ASP A 389 -1.69 19.54 14.50
CA ASP A 389 -0.69 20.28 13.74
C ASP A 389 0.23 19.36 12.91
N VAL A 390 0.31 18.07 13.27
CA VAL A 390 1.22 17.11 12.65
C VAL A 390 0.50 16.37 11.51
N PRO A 391 0.89 16.61 10.25
CA PRO A 391 0.30 15.91 9.11
C PRO A 391 0.93 14.52 8.95
N ALA A 392 0.17 13.61 8.36
CA ALA A 392 0.67 12.38 7.76
C ALA A 392 0.64 12.50 6.22
N ASP A 393 1.37 11.64 5.52
CA ASP A 393 1.30 11.55 4.06
C ASP A 393 -0.10 11.13 3.61
N TYR A 394 -0.72 10.24 4.37
CA TYR A 394 -2.09 9.79 4.18
C TYR A 394 -2.92 10.01 5.45
N ALA A 395 -4.09 10.64 5.35
CA ALA A 395 -4.99 10.94 6.44
C ALA A 395 -6.38 10.34 6.15
N ILE A 396 -6.62 9.14 6.68
CA ILE A 396 -7.88 8.42 6.53
C ILE A 396 -8.86 8.93 7.59
N THR A 397 -9.90 9.62 7.17
CA THR A 397 -10.98 10.08 8.05
C THR A 397 -12.13 9.09 8.03
N CYS A 398 -12.56 8.64 9.20
CA CYS A 398 -13.61 7.63 9.36
C CYS A 398 -14.68 8.11 10.33
N GLY A 399 -15.88 7.54 10.27
CA GLY A 399 -16.88 7.79 11.31
C GLY A 399 -16.56 7.15 12.64
N VAL A 400 -15.63 6.19 12.70
CA VAL A 400 -14.97 5.60 13.89
C VAL A 400 -13.60 5.13 13.43
N SER A 401 -12.51 5.44 14.14
CA SER A 401 -11.14 5.16 13.69
C SER A 401 -10.83 3.67 13.55
N ASN A 402 -11.41 2.83 14.39
CA ASN A 402 -11.36 1.37 14.28
C ASN A 402 -11.76 0.88 12.88
N TRP A 403 -12.78 1.50 12.28
CA TRP A 403 -13.26 1.15 10.94
C TRP A 403 -12.20 1.40 9.87
N GLY A 404 -11.42 2.47 10.01
CA GLY A 404 -10.29 2.74 9.13
C GLY A 404 -9.24 1.64 9.17
N GLY A 405 -8.92 1.13 10.37
CA GLY A 405 -8.05 -0.03 10.54
C GLY A 405 -8.58 -1.28 9.82
N TYR A 406 -9.88 -1.57 9.94
CA TYR A 406 -10.52 -2.68 9.24
C TYR A 406 -10.48 -2.51 7.72
N ALA A 407 -10.77 -1.31 7.21
CA ALA A 407 -10.77 -1.03 5.79
C ALA A 407 -9.37 -1.12 5.19
N VAL A 408 -8.33 -0.71 5.91
CA VAL A 408 -6.94 -0.92 5.48
C VAL A 408 -6.62 -2.42 5.42
N ALA A 409 -7.03 -3.21 6.41
CA ALA A 409 -6.84 -4.67 6.38
C ALA A 409 -7.52 -5.29 5.14
N CYS A 410 -8.76 -4.92 4.87
CA CYS A 410 -9.50 -5.33 3.66
C CYS A 410 -8.83 -4.85 2.36
N GLY A 411 -8.35 -3.60 2.32
CA GLY A 411 -7.68 -3.03 1.15
C GLY A 411 -6.36 -3.71 0.83
N LEU A 412 -5.55 -4.01 1.85
CA LEU A 412 -4.33 -4.80 1.72
C LEU A 412 -4.61 -6.22 1.21
N PHE A 413 -5.68 -6.86 1.69
CA PHE A 413 -6.11 -8.16 1.17
C PHE A 413 -6.50 -8.08 -0.32
N LEU A 414 -7.25 -7.03 -0.72
CA LEU A 414 -7.64 -6.81 -2.12
C LEU A 414 -6.42 -6.59 -3.03
N LEU A 415 -5.43 -5.82 -2.57
CA LEU A 415 -4.17 -5.60 -3.28
C LEU A 415 -3.32 -6.87 -3.36
N GLN A 416 -3.28 -7.66 -2.28
CA GLN A 416 -2.61 -8.95 -2.27
C GLN A 416 -3.19 -9.91 -3.30
N ASN A 417 -4.50 -9.87 -3.49
CA ASN A 417 -5.23 -10.68 -4.48
C ASN A 417 -5.38 -9.98 -5.84
N CYS A 418 -4.72 -8.84 -6.06
CA CYS A 418 -4.76 -8.11 -7.32
C CYS A 418 -3.56 -8.51 -8.20
N PRO A 419 -3.76 -9.28 -9.30
CA PRO A 419 -2.62 -9.81 -10.07
C PRO A 419 -1.73 -8.73 -10.67
N SER A 420 -2.31 -7.62 -11.15
CA SER A 420 -1.53 -6.50 -11.71
C SER A 420 -0.68 -5.81 -10.64
N HIS A 421 -1.22 -5.64 -9.44
CA HIS A 421 -0.49 -5.05 -8.32
C HIS A 421 0.62 -5.97 -7.81
N GLN A 422 0.35 -7.27 -7.66
CA GLN A 422 1.36 -8.23 -7.23
C GLN A 422 2.52 -8.37 -8.23
N ARG A 423 2.23 -8.30 -9.54
CA ARG A 423 3.28 -8.24 -10.57
C ARG A 423 4.16 -7.02 -10.39
N TYR A 424 3.54 -5.87 -10.11
CA TYR A 424 4.24 -4.62 -9.87
C TYR A 424 5.14 -4.72 -8.63
N LEU A 425 4.62 -5.19 -7.49
CA LEU A 425 5.40 -5.36 -6.25
C LEU A 425 6.59 -6.31 -6.41
N LYS A 426 6.40 -7.44 -7.09
CA LYS A 426 7.45 -8.45 -7.27
C LYS A 426 8.46 -8.10 -8.36
N LYS A 427 8.26 -7.01 -9.11
CA LYS A 427 9.14 -6.58 -10.21
C LYS A 427 9.38 -7.72 -11.23
N GLY A 428 8.37 -8.56 -11.45
CA GLY A 428 8.51 -9.84 -12.16
C GLY A 428 7.56 -9.97 -13.33
N LEU A 429 8.07 -10.51 -14.45
CA LEU A 429 7.27 -10.92 -15.60
C LEU A 429 6.82 -12.37 -15.38
N GLY A 430 5.72 -12.53 -14.65
CA GLY A 430 5.11 -13.83 -14.41
C GLY A 430 3.64 -13.71 -14.03
N LEU A 431 2.84 -14.69 -14.44
CA LEU A 431 1.53 -14.89 -13.83
C LEU A 431 1.78 -15.50 -12.45
N ASN A 432 1.35 -14.82 -11.38
CA ASN A 432 1.20 -15.52 -10.12
C ASN A 432 0.19 -16.65 -10.37
N GLY A 433 0.59 -17.89 -10.09
CA GLY A 433 -0.40 -18.91 -9.76
C GLY A 433 -1.28 -18.38 -8.63
N THR A 434 -2.49 -18.91 -8.49
CA THR A 434 -3.24 -18.76 -7.23
C THR A 434 -2.27 -19.05 -6.09
N ALA A 435 -2.22 -18.17 -5.09
CA ALA A 435 -1.40 -18.39 -3.92
C ALA A 435 -1.60 -19.82 -3.41
N PRO A 436 -0.55 -20.52 -2.96
CA PRO A 436 -0.71 -21.81 -2.32
C PRO A 436 -1.89 -21.76 -1.33
N PRO A 437 -2.73 -22.80 -1.23
CA PRO A 437 -3.92 -22.76 -0.38
C PRO A 437 -3.64 -22.29 1.05
N GLU A 438 -2.47 -22.65 1.59
CA GLU A 438 -1.99 -22.21 2.91
C GLU A 438 -1.76 -20.69 3.00
N GLU A 439 -1.18 -20.06 1.98
CA GLU A 439 -1.00 -18.61 1.92
C GLU A 439 -2.36 -17.90 1.80
N SER A 440 -3.23 -18.40 0.93
CA SER A 440 -4.57 -17.85 0.77
C SER A 440 -5.38 -17.93 2.06
N GLN A 441 -5.26 -19.04 2.78
CA GLN A 441 -5.92 -19.23 4.08
C GLN A 441 -5.32 -18.29 5.13
N ARG A 442 -4.00 -18.11 5.16
CA ARG A 442 -3.32 -17.16 6.06
C ARG A 442 -3.75 -15.71 5.81
N TRP A 443 -3.89 -15.29 4.56
CA TRP A 443 -4.35 -13.95 4.24
C TRP A 443 -5.81 -13.75 4.63
N THR A 444 -6.64 -14.78 4.40
CA THR A 444 -8.06 -14.75 4.79
C THR A 444 -8.22 -14.70 6.30
N SER A 445 -7.41 -15.44 7.06
CA SER A 445 -7.37 -15.35 8.52
C SER A 445 -6.80 -14.03 9.02
N GLY A 446 -6.18 -13.22 8.16
CA GLY A 446 -5.72 -11.87 8.45
C GLY A 446 -6.85 -10.85 8.55
N LEU A 447 -7.97 -11.10 7.85
CA LEU A 447 -9.10 -10.19 7.77
C LEU A 447 -9.79 -9.97 9.14
N PRO A 448 -10.42 -8.79 9.33
CA PRO A 448 -11.30 -8.55 10.47
C PRO A 448 -12.53 -9.48 10.39
N SER A 449 -13.09 -9.83 11.54
CA SER A 449 -14.36 -10.56 11.63
C SER A 449 -15.15 -10.06 12.83
N VAL A 450 -16.47 -10.28 12.80
CA VAL A 450 -17.35 -9.92 13.92
C VAL A 450 -16.89 -10.62 15.20
N ASP A 451 -16.58 -11.92 15.13
CA ASP A 451 -16.16 -12.70 16.31
C ASP A 451 -14.84 -12.19 16.92
N LYS A 452 -13.85 -11.85 16.07
CA LYS A 452 -12.58 -11.31 16.55
C LYS A 452 -12.76 -9.96 17.21
N GLU A 453 -13.56 -9.10 16.59
CA GLU A 453 -13.83 -7.77 17.12
C GLU A 453 -14.63 -7.85 18.43
N GLU A 454 -15.65 -8.71 18.50
CA GLU A 454 -16.41 -8.92 19.71
C GLU A 454 -15.52 -9.44 20.84
N SER A 455 -14.65 -10.40 20.53
CA SER A 455 -13.68 -10.95 21.48
C SER A 455 -12.71 -9.88 21.99
N PHE A 456 -12.17 -9.04 21.11
CA PHE A 456 -11.20 -8.01 21.50
C PHE A 456 -11.85 -6.84 22.23
N LEU A 457 -13.03 -6.38 21.81
CA LEU A 457 -13.77 -5.34 22.53
C LEU A 457 -14.22 -5.83 23.91
N SER A 458 -14.64 -7.09 24.03
CA SER A 458 -14.94 -7.71 25.34
C SER A 458 -13.71 -7.72 26.25
N THR A 459 -12.53 -7.97 25.69
CA THR A 459 -11.25 -7.84 26.40
C THR A 459 -11.03 -6.41 26.87
N LEU A 460 -11.16 -5.39 26.01
CA LEU A 460 -11.02 -3.98 26.40
C LEU A 460 -11.92 -3.63 27.59
N VAL A 461 -13.19 -4.04 27.53
CA VAL A 461 -14.18 -3.85 28.60
C VAL A 461 -13.75 -4.59 29.89
N ARG A 462 -13.25 -5.82 29.78
CA ARG A 462 -12.73 -6.59 30.92
C ARG A 462 -11.54 -5.90 31.59
N PHE A 463 -10.70 -5.24 30.80
CA PHE A 463 -9.54 -4.47 31.26
C PHE A 463 -9.89 -3.03 31.70
N GLY A 464 -11.17 -2.65 31.69
CA GLY A 464 -11.62 -1.35 32.21
C GLY A 464 -11.60 -0.20 31.20
N VAL A 465 -11.29 -0.45 29.93
CA VAL A 465 -11.27 0.55 28.85
C VAL A 465 -12.71 0.93 28.48
N ARG A 466 -12.96 2.23 28.30
CA ARG A 466 -14.31 2.79 28.21
C ARG A 466 -14.58 3.41 26.85
N SER A 467 -15.85 3.50 26.47
CA SER A 467 -16.25 4.26 25.29
C SER A 467 -15.88 5.73 25.41
N GLY A 468 -15.19 6.29 24.43
CA GLY A 468 -14.68 7.67 24.42
C GLY A 468 -15.77 8.72 24.65
N LYS A 469 -16.91 8.52 23.98
CA LYS A 469 -18.04 9.44 24.02
C LYS A 469 -18.84 9.37 25.33
N THR A 470 -19.18 8.17 25.80
CA THR A 470 -20.13 8.00 26.93
C THR A 470 -19.43 7.79 28.27
N GLY A 471 -18.20 7.28 28.28
CA GLY A 471 -17.52 6.79 29.49
C GLY A 471 -18.04 5.46 30.02
N ASN A 472 -18.97 4.82 29.30
CA ASN A 472 -19.54 3.54 29.70
C ASN A 472 -18.49 2.42 29.57
N LEU A 473 -18.54 1.49 30.52
CA LEU A 473 -17.83 0.22 30.45
C LEU A 473 -18.77 -0.83 29.87
N ALA A 474 -18.91 -0.81 28.55
CA ALA A 474 -19.86 -1.65 27.82
C ALA A 474 -19.33 -1.96 26.41
N MET A 475 -19.98 -2.90 25.73
CA MET A 475 -19.69 -3.29 24.34
C MET A 475 -20.12 -2.17 23.36
N GLU A 476 -19.42 -1.04 23.42
CA GLU A 476 -19.62 0.13 22.57
C GLU A 476 -18.30 0.86 22.28
N VAL A 477 -18.26 1.52 21.13
CA VAL A 477 -17.19 2.41 20.71
C VAL A 477 -17.84 3.72 20.29
N ASP A 478 -17.36 4.84 20.79
CA ASP A 478 -17.92 6.18 20.52
C ASP A 478 -19.42 6.35 20.73
N GLY A 479 -19.94 5.66 21.74
CA GLY A 479 -21.37 5.68 22.07
C GLY A 479 -22.25 4.94 21.07
N LEU A 480 -21.65 4.14 20.19
CA LEU A 480 -22.34 3.24 19.27
C LEU A 480 -22.20 1.81 19.78
N THR A 481 -23.32 1.09 19.89
CA THR A 481 -23.31 -0.30 20.38
C THR A 481 -22.65 -1.23 19.37
N PHE A 482 -21.89 -2.20 19.86
CA PHE A 482 -21.21 -3.19 19.02
C PHE A 482 -22.18 -3.88 18.05
N HIS A 483 -23.28 -4.43 18.59
CA HIS A 483 -24.42 -4.89 17.81
C HIS A 483 -25.54 -3.83 17.79
N PRO A 484 -26.16 -3.57 16.62
CA PRO A 484 -25.76 -4.05 15.29
C PRO A 484 -24.60 -3.26 14.68
N THR A 485 -24.32 -2.04 15.15
CA THR A 485 -23.56 -1.01 14.42
C THR A 485 -22.20 -1.45 13.89
N HIS A 486 -21.28 -1.83 14.78
CA HIS A 486 -19.92 -2.22 14.39
C HIS A 486 -19.92 -3.57 13.68
N SER A 487 -20.74 -4.51 14.16
CA SER A 487 -20.85 -5.84 13.55
C SER A 487 -21.36 -5.81 12.10
N GLU A 488 -22.34 -4.97 11.79
CA GLU A 488 -22.90 -4.82 10.45
C GLU A 488 -21.91 -4.11 9.53
N LEU A 489 -21.17 -3.12 10.04
CA LEU A 489 -20.12 -2.46 9.27
C LEU A 489 -19.02 -3.44 8.85
N ILE A 490 -18.54 -4.30 9.77
CA ILE A 490 -17.56 -5.34 9.44
C ILE A 490 -18.11 -6.28 8.37
N ALA A 491 -19.37 -6.73 8.50
CA ALA A 491 -20.00 -7.58 7.51
C ALA A 491 -20.08 -6.93 6.12
N ARG A 492 -20.33 -5.61 6.05
CA ARG A 492 -20.35 -4.85 4.80
C ARG A 492 -18.98 -4.70 4.17
N LEU A 493 -17.94 -4.43 4.95
CA LEU A 493 -16.54 -4.39 4.47
C LEU A 493 -16.13 -5.76 3.89
N LEU A 494 -16.45 -6.85 4.59
CA LEU A 494 -16.18 -8.21 4.12
C LEU A 494 -16.95 -8.56 2.86
N LYS A 495 -18.20 -8.11 2.73
CA LYS A 495 -19.00 -8.30 1.50
C LYS A 495 -18.33 -7.65 0.29
N VAL A 496 -17.81 -6.43 0.41
CA VAL A 496 -17.04 -5.77 -0.66
C VAL A 496 -15.76 -6.54 -0.95
N THR A 497 -15.05 -6.95 0.10
CA THR A 497 -13.76 -7.67 0.02
C THR A 497 -13.87 -9.01 -0.69
N HIS A 498 -14.93 -9.79 -0.41
CA HIS A 498 -15.16 -11.11 -1.00
C HIS A 498 -15.98 -11.12 -2.28
N SER A 499 -16.61 -10.00 -2.64
CA SER A 499 -17.32 -9.90 -3.92
C SER A 499 -16.38 -10.28 -5.06
N THR A 500 -16.88 -10.98 -6.09
CA THR A 500 -16.05 -11.47 -7.21
C THR A 500 -15.62 -10.39 -8.17
#